data_AF-A0A317HJY1-F1
#
_entry.id   AF-A0A317HJY1-F1
#
_cell.length_a   1.000
_cell.length_b   1.000
_cell.length_c   1.000
_cell.angle_alpha   90.00
_cell.angle_beta   90.00
_cell.angle_gamma   90.00
#
_symmetry.space_group_name_H-M   'P 1'
#
loop_
_entity.id
_entity.type
_entity.pdbx_description
1 polymer ?
#
loop_
_entity_poly.entity_id
_entity_poly.type
_entity_poly.pdbx_seq_one_letter_code
_entity_poly.pdbx_strand_id
1 'polypeptide(L)'
;MSDTQLWIAALVALPALVIAASFLRLDVERLRHLAVACAILMLLAALVIAVSPSLRAFSIRSSALTLIPGGEAILRADTLSSVFMPFAAGLWLLTVAVTPRVALDRGGLRRTALASLITLASFLTESAIVLVLLSVASVWTFLAALADPAHQYQRRIVAAYLGFSTLLLAVGVGLLIGPGAQSATFQTAGMWLIVIAALVRKGIVPFHAWVPEVFDHGRLGPAILFSAPQLGAYLTLVLIVPRASPGMLRMIAILALATAVYGAALALVQTSARRACGYLFMSQSALVMAGLDCTSVSALAGGLLVWLSAGLAFAGLARCVLVLEARRGRLDLTTYHGGYERMSVLAVSFLAMGLACTGFPGTLGFVGQELLVDGAVDAFPVMGFAVVIASALTGLAVLRMYFSLFCGRSEAKADSGLRLGLTPREAWTFVGLVVALVGFGIAPRTLVDSRFAASNDILRLRQTRMVSQWIR
;
A
#
# COMPACT_ATOMS: atom_id res chain seq x y z
N MET A 1 -20.31 2.35 25.67
CA MET A 1 -19.52 2.48 24.42
C MET A 1 -20.43 3.08 23.37
N SER A 2 -19.98 4.05 22.59
CA SER A 2 -20.75 4.52 21.42
C SER A 2 -20.78 3.45 20.33
N ASP A 3 -21.77 3.49 19.43
CA ASP A 3 -21.88 2.53 18.32
C ASP A 3 -20.57 2.46 17.50
N THR A 4 -19.93 3.61 17.25
CA THR A 4 -18.64 3.66 16.54
C THR A 4 -17.50 2.96 17.30
N GLN A 5 -17.47 3.02 18.64
CA GLN A 5 -16.48 2.29 19.43
C GLN A 5 -16.64 0.78 19.30
N LEU A 6 -17.88 0.30 19.22
CA LEU A 6 -18.17 -1.12 19.01
C LEU A 6 -17.68 -1.57 17.63
N TRP A 7 -17.94 -0.77 16.58
CA TRP A 7 -17.47 -1.08 15.23
C TRP A 7 -15.93 -1.10 15.11
N ILE A 8 -15.24 -0.12 15.70
CA ILE A 8 -13.76 -0.09 15.71
C ILE A 8 -13.21 -1.25 16.55
N ALA A 9 -13.81 -1.54 17.71
CA ALA A 9 -13.43 -2.69 18.52
C ALA A 9 -13.60 -4.00 17.74
N ALA A 10 -14.68 -4.14 16.96
CA ALA A 10 -14.89 -5.29 16.09
C ALA A 10 -13.78 -5.42 15.02
N LEU A 11 -13.39 -4.32 14.37
CA LEU A 11 -12.30 -4.33 13.39
C LEU A 11 -10.96 -4.79 13.99
N VAL A 12 -10.67 -4.41 15.23
CA VAL A 12 -9.45 -4.83 15.93
C VAL A 12 -9.57 -6.26 16.47
N ALA A 13 -10.75 -6.66 16.94
CA ALA A 13 -10.99 -7.99 17.51
C ALA A 13 -10.81 -9.10 16.47
N LEU A 14 -11.17 -8.86 15.21
CA LEU A 14 -11.16 -9.89 14.16
C LEU A 14 -9.75 -10.44 13.86
N PRO A 15 -8.72 -9.62 13.54
CA PRO A 15 -7.36 -10.14 13.43
C PRO A 15 -6.78 -10.61 14.77
N ALA A 16 -7.14 -9.98 15.89
CA ALA A 16 -6.69 -10.40 17.22
C ALA A 16 -7.16 -11.82 17.56
N LEU A 17 -8.37 -12.19 17.14
CA LEU A 17 -8.91 -13.54 17.26
C LEU A 17 -8.08 -14.55 16.48
N VAL A 18 -7.64 -14.22 15.27
CA VAL A 18 -6.74 -15.08 14.48
C VAL A 18 -5.39 -15.24 15.16
N ILE A 19 -4.86 -14.17 15.77
CA ILE A 19 -3.61 -14.22 16.55
C ILE A 19 -3.78 -15.16 17.73
N ALA A 20 -4.84 -15.00 18.54
CA ALA A 20 -5.11 -15.86 19.69
C ALA A 20 -5.30 -17.33 19.27
N ALA A 21 -6.12 -17.57 18.24
CA ALA A 21 -6.38 -18.90 17.70
C ALA A 21 -5.12 -19.57 17.12
N SER A 22 -4.13 -18.79 16.67
CA SER A 22 -2.86 -19.34 16.15
C SER A 22 -1.98 -20.01 17.23
N PHE A 23 -2.21 -19.69 18.52
CA PHE A 23 -1.55 -20.36 19.64
C PHE A 23 -2.27 -21.63 20.08
N LEU A 24 -3.49 -21.85 19.61
CA LEU A 24 -4.23 -23.09 19.82
C LEU A 24 -3.74 -24.17 18.85
N ARG A 25 -3.94 -25.45 19.20
CA ARG A 25 -3.55 -26.60 18.37
C ARG A 25 -4.52 -26.83 17.19
N LEU A 26 -4.84 -25.79 16.43
CA LEU A 26 -5.72 -25.86 15.25
C LEU A 26 -4.93 -26.22 13.99
N ASP A 27 -5.49 -27.05 13.12
CA ASP A 27 -4.91 -27.32 11.80
C ASP A 27 -4.73 -26.04 10.98
N VAL A 28 -3.68 -25.96 10.17
CA VAL A 28 -3.34 -24.75 9.40
C VAL A 28 -4.49 -24.34 8.47
N GLU A 29 -5.16 -25.31 7.82
CA GLU A 29 -6.28 -25.00 6.93
C GLU A 29 -7.50 -24.50 7.73
N ARG A 30 -7.78 -25.04 8.92
CA ARG A 30 -8.86 -24.52 9.80
C ARG A 30 -8.55 -23.09 10.26
N LEU A 31 -7.31 -22.82 10.66
CA LEU A 31 -6.86 -21.48 11.02
C LEU A 31 -6.93 -20.53 9.81
N ARG A 32 -6.64 -21.01 8.60
CA ARG A 32 -6.81 -20.23 7.36
C ARG A 32 -8.27 -19.92 7.08
N HIS A 33 -9.18 -20.87 7.23
CA HIS A 33 -10.62 -20.63 7.07
C HIS A 33 -11.13 -19.60 8.07
N LEU A 34 -10.69 -19.69 9.33
CA LEU A 34 -10.97 -18.68 10.34
C LEU A 34 -10.43 -17.30 9.93
N ALA A 35 -9.19 -17.23 9.46
CA ALA A 35 -8.59 -15.97 9.02
C ALA A 35 -9.33 -15.35 7.83
N VAL A 36 -9.75 -16.16 6.85
CA VAL A 36 -10.56 -15.70 5.72
C VAL A 36 -11.91 -15.18 6.18
N ALA A 37 -12.60 -15.91 7.07
CA ALA A 37 -13.88 -15.46 7.63
C ALA A 37 -13.73 -14.14 8.40
N CYS A 38 -12.69 -14.02 9.25
CA CYS A 38 -12.38 -12.79 9.95
C CYS A 38 -12.07 -11.64 9.00
N ALA A 39 -11.33 -11.88 7.91
CA ALA A 39 -11.00 -10.85 6.92
C ALA A 39 -12.25 -10.39 6.13
N ILE A 40 -13.16 -11.30 5.78
CA ILE A 40 -14.45 -10.95 5.16
C ILE A 40 -15.30 -10.09 6.12
N LEU A 41 -15.44 -10.52 7.37
CA LEU A 41 -16.20 -9.77 8.37
C LEU A 41 -15.59 -8.39 8.63
N MET A 42 -14.25 -8.31 8.64
CA MET A 42 -13.53 -7.04 8.81
C MET A 42 -13.78 -6.11 7.63
N LEU A 43 -13.77 -6.64 6.40
CA LEU A 43 -14.08 -5.87 5.20
C LEU A 43 -15.52 -5.35 5.22
N LEU A 44 -16.49 -6.19 5.57
CA LEU A 44 -17.90 -5.80 5.67
C LEU A 44 -18.11 -4.71 6.75
N ALA A 45 -17.55 -4.91 7.94
CA ALA A 45 -17.62 -3.91 9.01
C ALA A 45 -16.96 -2.58 8.60
N ALA A 46 -15.82 -2.65 7.91
CA ALA A 46 -15.12 -1.46 7.43
C ALA A 46 -15.91 -0.73 6.32
N LEU A 47 -16.59 -1.46 5.44
CA LEU A 47 -17.48 -0.88 4.43
C LEU A 47 -18.70 -0.20 5.07
N VAL A 48 -19.27 -0.77 6.14
CA VAL A 48 -20.37 -0.12 6.88
C VAL A 48 -19.92 1.22 7.47
N ILE A 49 -18.74 1.28 8.09
CA ILE A 49 -18.14 2.55 8.56
C ILE A 49 -17.90 3.50 7.39
N ALA A 50 -17.35 3.00 6.28
CA ALA A 50 -17.02 3.80 5.11
C ALA A 50 -18.25 4.40 4.42
N VAL A 51 -19.43 3.79 4.54
CA VAL A 51 -20.68 4.28 3.92
C VAL A 51 -21.53 5.09 4.91
N SER A 52 -21.44 4.86 6.22
CA SER A 52 -22.31 5.52 7.21
C SER A 52 -21.72 6.84 7.72
N PRO A 53 -22.28 8.02 7.37
CA PRO A 53 -21.71 9.31 7.81
C PRO A 53 -21.64 9.47 9.33
N SER A 54 -22.62 8.92 10.06
CA SER A 54 -22.68 8.91 11.52
C SER A 54 -21.49 8.21 12.20
N LEU A 55 -20.85 7.26 11.49
CA LEU A 55 -19.70 6.51 11.99
C LEU A 55 -18.35 7.15 11.62
N ARG A 56 -18.34 8.20 10.78
CA ARG A 56 -17.12 8.86 10.24
C ARG A 56 -16.67 10.10 11.00
N ALA A 57 -17.33 10.45 12.12
CA ALA A 57 -17.02 11.66 12.89
C ALA A 57 -16.60 11.28 14.32
N PHE A 58 -15.57 10.45 14.44
CA PHE A 58 -15.18 9.89 15.73
C PHE A 58 -13.70 10.12 16.02
N SER A 59 -13.39 10.58 17.23
CA SER A 59 -12.02 10.66 17.74
C SER A 59 -11.97 10.20 19.19
N ILE A 60 -11.08 9.26 19.50
CA ILE A 60 -10.71 8.89 20.88
C ILE A 60 -9.45 9.65 21.23
N ARG A 61 -9.62 10.55 22.19
CA ARG A 61 -8.52 11.25 22.84
C ARG A 61 -8.14 10.50 24.12
N SER A 62 -6.86 10.34 24.38
CA SER A 62 -6.40 9.71 25.62
C SER A 62 -5.68 10.73 26.49
N SER A 63 -6.08 10.79 27.74
CA SER A 63 -5.41 11.57 28.78
C SER A 63 -4.04 10.99 29.17
N ALA A 64 -3.72 9.73 28.82
CA ALA A 64 -2.42 9.14 29.16
C ALA A 64 -1.25 9.69 28.32
N LEU A 65 -1.55 10.30 27.17
CA LEU A 65 -0.54 10.91 26.28
C LEU A 65 -0.58 12.45 26.32
N THR A 66 -1.38 13.07 27.19
CA THR A 66 -1.43 14.54 27.31
C THR A 66 -0.16 15.15 27.89
N LEU A 67 0.63 14.35 28.63
CA LEU A 67 1.96 14.72 29.12
C LEU A 67 2.99 14.87 27.98
N ILE A 68 2.67 14.42 26.77
CA ILE A 68 3.54 14.53 25.61
C ILE A 68 2.89 15.48 24.58
N PRO A 69 3.54 16.59 24.19
CA PRO A 69 3.02 17.50 23.16
C PRO A 69 2.65 16.74 21.87
N GLY A 70 1.38 16.83 21.45
CA GLY A 70 0.86 16.12 20.26
C GLY A 70 0.25 14.73 20.53
N GLY A 71 0.10 14.32 21.79
CA GLY A 71 -0.53 13.05 22.20
C GLY A 71 -2.07 13.06 22.28
N GLU A 72 -2.74 14.12 21.84
CA GLU A 72 -4.15 14.35 22.21
C GLU A 72 -5.15 13.37 21.57
N ALA A 73 -4.90 12.79 20.39
CA ALA A 73 -5.80 11.82 19.75
C ALA A 73 -5.09 10.51 19.41
N ILE A 74 -5.50 9.40 20.03
CA ILE A 74 -4.92 8.07 19.76
C ILE A 74 -5.56 7.46 18.52
N LEU A 75 -6.89 7.56 18.40
CA LEU A 75 -7.65 7.00 17.29
C LEU A 75 -8.59 8.07 16.71
N ARG A 76 -8.66 8.17 15.39
CA ARG A 76 -9.53 9.05 14.63
C ARG A 76 -10.08 8.26 13.43
N ALA A 77 -11.39 8.32 13.26
CA ALA A 77 -12.08 7.88 12.05
C ALA A 77 -12.67 9.13 11.41
N ASP A 78 -12.17 9.49 10.23
CA ASP A 78 -12.59 10.64 9.43
C ASP A 78 -12.80 10.27 7.95
N THR A 79 -12.97 11.29 7.10
CA THR A 79 -13.14 11.15 5.63
C THR A 79 -11.94 10.50 4.94
N LEU A 80 -10.74 10.62 5.49
CA LEU A 80 -9.52 9.99 4.98
C LEU A 80 -9.45 8.52 5.43
N SER A 81 -9.45 8.29 6.74
CA SER A 81 -9.27 6.97 7.34
C SER A 81 -10.41 6.00 7.00
N SER A 82 -11.64 6.50 6.85
CA SER A 82 -12.83 5.67 6.59
C SER A 82 -12.71 4.77 5.36
N VAL A 83 -11.99 5.18 4.31
CA VAL A 83 -11.77 4.33 3.12
C VAL A 83 -10.47 3.52 3.19
N PHE A 84 -9.50 3.97 3.98
CA PHE A 84 -8.31 3.16 4.24
C PHE A 84 -8.61 1.92 5.11
N MET A 85 -9.69 1.92 5.90
CA MET A 85 -10.15 0.75 6.65
C MET A 85 -10.56 -0.43 5.73
N PRO A 86 -11.52 -0.30 4.80
CA PRO A 86 -11.88 -1.39 3.89
C PRO A 86 -10.73 -1.74 2.94
N PHE A 87 -9.88 -0.77 2.57
CA PHE A 87 -8.66 -1.02 1.82
C PHE A 87 -7.70 -1.97 2.57
N ALA A 88 -7.39 -1.69 3.84
CA ALA A 88 -6.54 -2.55 4.67
C ALA A 88 -7.14 -3.95 4.86
N ALA A 89 -8.45 -4.03 5.12
CA ALA A 89 -9.17 -5.30 5.23
C ALA A 89 -9.14 -6.10 3.91
N GLY A 90 -9.31 -5.44 2.76
CA GLY A 90 -9.22 -6.03 1.43
C GLY A 90 -7.82 -6.60 1.13
N LEU A 91 -6.76 -5.89 1.49
CA LEU A 91 -5.38 -6.39 1.37
C LEU A 91 -5.12 -7.61 2.25
N TRP A 92 -5.69 -7.64 3.45
CA TRP A 92 -5.58 -8.80 4.34
C TRP A 92 -6.38 -10.00 3.79
N LEU A 93 -7.61 -9.77 3.33
CA LEU A 93 -8.45 -10.79 2.69
C LEU A 93 -7.75 -11.40 1.47
N LEU A 94 -7.25 -10.57 0.56
CA LEU A 94 -6.45 -11.00 -0.58
C LEU A 94 -5.27 -11.85 -0.12
N THR A 95 -4.63 -11.44 0.98
CA THR A 95 -3.49 -12.18 1.51
C THR A 95 -3.85 -13.57 2.01
N VAL A 96 -4.81 -13.69 2.93
CA VAL A 96 -5.13 -14.99 3.55
C VAL A 96 -5.89 -15.92 2.61
N ALA A 97 -6.66 -15.35 1.67
CA ALA A 97 -7.43 -16.13 0.71
C ALA A 97 -6.56 -16.70 -0.41
N VAL A 98 -5.57 -15.96 -0.91
CA VAL A 98 -4.81 -16.32 -2.12
C VAL A 98 -3.43 -16.93 -1.85
N THR A 99 -2.82 -16.71 -0.67
CA THR A 99 -1.48 -17.25 -0.42
C THR A 99 -1.44 -18.78 -0.61
N PRO A 100 -0.51 -19.32 -1.43
CA PRO A 100 -0.41 -20.76 -1.66
C PRO A 100 -0.19 -21.55 -0.37
N ARG A 101 -0.74 -22.76 -0.27
CA ARG A 101 -0.63 -23.61 0.95
C ARG A 101 0.82 -23.86 1.36
N VAL A 102 1.70 -24.09 0.40
CA VAL A 102 3.14 -24.33 0.64
C VAL A 102 3.84 -23.13 1.27
N ALA A 103 3.32 -21.92 1.05
CA ALA A 103 3.89 -20.67 1.56
C ALA A 103 3.24 -20.19 2.87
N LEU A 104 2.31 -20.97 3.45
CA LEU A 104 1.49 -20.53 4.56
C LEU A 104 1.59 -21.51 5.75
N ASP A 105 2.18 -21.04 6.84
CA ASP A 105 2.31 -21.71 8.12
C ASP A 105 1.47 -21.01 9.22
N ARG A 106 1.32 -21.64 10.40
CA ARG A 106 0.63 -21.00 11.55
C ARG A 106 1.26 -19.66 11.92
N GLY A 107 2.59 -19.62 11.95
CA GLY A 107 3.34 -18.39 12.21
C GLY A 107 3.09 -17.32 11.15
N GLY A 108 2.97 -17.71 9.89
CA GLY A 108 2.66 -16.84 8.75
C GLY A 108 1.28 -16.22 8.88
N LEU A 109 0.25 -17.03 9.16
CA LEU A 109 -1.11 -16.52 9.41
C LEU A 109 -1.13 -15.51 10.56
N ARG A 110 -0.47 -15.82 11.69
CA ARG A 110 -0.32 -14.88 12.80
C ARG A 110 0.35 -13.57 12.39
N ARG A 111 1.44 -13.64 11.61
CA ARG A 111 2.14 -12.46 11.10
C ARG A 111 1.26 -11.62 10.18
N THR A 112 0.46 -12.24 9.31
CA THR A 112 -0.46 -11.50 8.42
C THR A 112 -1.56 -10.77 9.19
N ALA A 113 -2.13 -11.41 10.22
CA ALA A 113 -3.12 -10.79 11.09
C ALA A 113 -2.52 -9.61 11.88
N LEU A 114 -1.31 -9.78 12.43
CA LEU A 114 -0.59 -8.72 13.13
C LEU A 114 -0.25 -7.54 12.20
N ALA A 115 0.23 -7.82 10.99
CA ALA A 115 0.50 -6.78 9.99
C ALA A 115 -0.78 -6.01 9.60
N SER A 116 -1.93 -6.69 9.52
CA SER A 116 -3.22 -6.06 9.28
C SER A 116 -3.62 -5.14 10.43
N LEU A 117 -3.42 -5.54 11.69
CA LEU A 117 -3.70 -4.69 12.86
C LEU A 117 -2.81 -3.45 12.88
N ILE A 118 -1.51 -3.63 12.66
CA ILE A 118 -0.55 -2.51 12.64
C ILE A 118 -0.93 -1.52 11.53
N THR A 119 -1.31 -2.03 10.36
CA THR A 119 -1.74 -1.21 9.22
C THR A 119 -3.02 -0.45 9.54
N LEU A 120 -4.05 -1.13 10.06
CA LEU A 120 -5.30 -0.51 10.47
C LEU A 120 -5.07 0.56 11.55
N ALA A 121 -4.31 0.24 12.59
CA ALA A 121 -3.97 1.16 13.66
C ALA A 121 -3.22 2.39 13.13
N SER A 122 -2.33 2.19 12.15
CA SER A 122 -1.59 3.30 11.52
C SER A 122 -2.54 4.28 10.83
N PHE A 123 -3.48 3.77 10.05
CA PHE A 123 -4.49 4.60 9.36
C PHE A 123 -5.52 5.24 10.28
N LEU A 124 -5.62 4.79 11.53
CA LEU A 124 -6.52 5.36 12.52
C LEU A 124 -5.83 6.38 13.42
N THR A 125 -4.52 6.60 13.33
CA THR A 125 -3.83 7.52 14.25
C THR A 125 -3.21 8.71 13.54
N GLU A 126 -3.23 9.86 14.21
CA GLU A 126 -2.47 11.06 13.83
C GLU A 126 -1.30 11.34 14.78
N SER A 127 -1.19 10.56 15.86
CA SER A 127 -0.13 10.74 16.83
C SER A 127 1.21 10.33 16.23
N ALA A 128 2.14 11.29 16.15
CA ALA A 128 3.46 11.08 15.59
C ALA A 128 4.24 9.97 16.33
N ILE A 129 4.10 9.89 17.66
CA ILE A 129 4.77 8.87 18.48
C ILE A 129 4.17 7.49 18.22
N VAL A 130 2.84 7.37 18.19
CA VAL A 130 2.18 6.10 17.89
C VAL A 130 2.56 5.62 16.49
N LEU A 131 2.67 6.53 15.52
CA LEU A 131 3.14 6.22 14.17
C LEU A 131 4.60 5.75 14.11
N VAL A 132 5.49 6.26 14.97
CA VAL A 132 6.86 5.72 15.14
C VAL A 132 6.80 4.30 15.68
N LEU A 133 6.04 4.06 16.76
CA LEU A 133 5.92 2.73 17.38
C LEU A 133 5.31 1.70 16.42
N LEU A 134 4.26 2.06 15.70
CA LEU A 134 3.65 1.22 14.68
C LEU A 134 4.59 1.00 13.49
N SER A 135 5.43 1.99 13.15
CA SER A 135 6.46 1.83 12.13
C SER A 135 7.53 0.83 12.57
N VAL A 136 8.01 0.88 13.82
CA VAL A 136 8.91 -0.13 14.39
C VAL A 136 8.26 -1.52 14.35
N ALA A 137 7.01 -1.62 14.80
CA ALA A 137 6.26 -2.88 14.80
C ALA A 137 6.10 -3.45 13.38
N SER A 138 5.77 -2.62 12.39
CA SER A 138 5.62 -3.04 10.99
C SER A 138 6.94 -3.62 10.44
N VAL A 139 8.08 -2.96 10.68
CA VAL A 139 9.40 -3.42 10.23
C VAL A 139 9.77 -4.71 10.94
N TRP A 140 9.52 -4.82 12.24
CA TRP A 140 9.73 -6.03 13.01
C TRP A 140 8.95 -7.22 12.43
N THR A 141 7.66 -7.03 12.14
CA THR A 141 6.83 -8.10 11.55
C THR A 141 7.33 -8.55 10.18
N PHE A 142 7.83 -7.62 9.36
CA PHE A 142 8.38 -7.94 8.05
C PHE A 142 9.72 -8.67 8.15
N LEU A 143 10.63 -8.22 9.02
CA LEU A 143 11.89 -8.91 9.30
C LEU A 143 11.67 -10.32 9.86
N ALA A 144 10.67 -10.49 10.73
CA ALA A 144 10.28 -11.81 11.24
C ALA A 144 9.73 -12.73 10.14
N ALA A 145 9.17 -12.18 9.06
CA ALA A 145 8.78 -12.98 7.91
C ALA A 145 9.98 -13.48 7.10
N LEU A 146 11.13 -12.82 7.17
CA LEU A 146 12.39 -13.18 6.49
C LEU A 146 13.40 -13.89 7.42
N ALA A 147 12.92 -14.45 8.55
CA ALA A 147 13.80 -15.04 9.57
C ALA A 147 14.51 -16.33 9.13
N ASP A 148 13.98 -17.03 8.12
CA ASP A 148 14.57 -18.28 7.62
C ASP A 148 16.00 -18.10 7.10
N PRO A 149 16.88 -19.10 7.24
CA PRO A 149 18.23 -19.08 6.69
C PRO A 149 18.30 -18.72 5.19
N ALA A 150 17.33 -19.19 4.40
CA ALA A 150 17.26 -18.96 2.96
C ALA A 150 17.11 -17.47 2.56
N HIS A 151 16.66 -16.60 3.47
CA HIS A 151 16.36 -15.19 3.18
C HIS A 151 17.20 -14.22 4.04
N GLN A 152 18.29 -14.69 4.65
CA GLN A 152 19.09 -13.88 5.58
C GLN A 152 19.73 -12.65 4.91
N TYR A 153 20.15 -12.79 3.65
CA TYR A 153 20.70 -11.65 2.90
C TYR A 153 19.65 -10.55 2.72
N GLN A 154 18.45 -10.92 2.25
CA GLN A 154 17.34 -9.98 2.07
C GLN A 154 16.90 -9.39 3.41
N ARG A 155 16.89 -10.20 4.49
CA ARG A 155 16.62 -9.71 5.85
C ARG A 155 17.61 -8.62 6.28
N ARG A 156 18.91 -8.79 6.00
CA ARG A 156 19.94 -7.78 6.31
C ARG A 156 19.73 -6.48 5.52
N ILE A 157 19.43 -6.58 4.23
CA ILE A 157 19.11 -5.42 3.39
C ILE A 157 17.88 -4.69 3.91
N VAL A 158 16.79 -5.41 4.17
CA VAL A 158 15.56 -4.83 4.71
C VAL A 158 15.82 -4.19 6.08
N ALA A 159 16.60 -4.84 6.95
CA ALA A 159 16.95 -4.28 8.26
C ALA A 159 17.76 -2.99 8.14
N ALA A 160 18.72 -2.94 7.21
CA ALA A 160 19.51 -1.73 6.97
C ALA A 160 18.62 -0.58 6.47
N TYR A 161 17.87 -0.77 5.39
CA TYR A 161 17.06 0.29 4.79
C TYR A 161 15.89 0.71 5.68
N LEU A 162 15.08 -0.25 6.15
CA LEU A 162 13.89 0.07 6.94
C LEU A 162 14.21 0.40 8.40
N GLY A 163 15.31 -0.14 8.94
CA GLY A 163 15.83 0.28 10.24
C GLY A 163 16.32 1.72 10.20
N PHE A 164 17.09 2.09 9.16
CA PHE A 164 17.50 3.48 8.92
C PHE A 164 16.30 4.40 8.75
N SER A 165 15.33 4.04 7.91
CA SER A 165 14.08 4.78 7.75
C SER A 165 13.36 5.00 9.08
N THR A 166 13.24 3.96 9.90
CA THR A 166 12.53 4.04 11.19
C THR A 166 13.28 4.90 12.21
N LEU A 167 14.62 4.83 12.20
CA LEU A 167 15.47 5.71 13.01
C LEU A 167 15.29 7.18 12.61
N LEU A 168 15.36 7.50 11.32
CA LEU A 168 15.15 8.86 10.83
C LEU A 168 13.75 9.38 11.17
N LEU A 169 12.72 8.54 11.08
CA LEU A 169 11.37 8.89 11.49
C LEU A 169 11.31 9.22 12.98
N ALA A 170 11.92 8.39 13.84
CA ALA A 170 11.93 8.60 15.29
C ALA A 170 12.67 9.89 15.68
N VAL A 171 13.85 10.13 15.10
CA VAL A 171 14.63 11.36 15.33
C VAL A 171 13.87 12.57 14.81
N GLY A 172 13.32 12.49 13.59
CA GLY A 172 12.57 13.59 12.99
C GLY A 172 11.32 13.96 13.79
N VAL A 173 10.57 12.97 14.28
CA VAL A 173 9.45 13.21 15.20
C VAL A 173 9.95 13.81 16.51
N GLY A 174 11.06 13.31 17.06
CA GLY A 174 11.69 13.86 18.27
C GLY A 174 12.05 15.34 18.13
N LEU A 175 12.55 15.78 16.97
CA LEU A 175 12.83 17.20 16.70
C LEU A 175 11.56 18.05 16.55
N LEU A 176 10.46 17.46 16.08
CA LEU A 176 9.19 18.18 15.91
C LEU A 176 8.40 18.40 17.21
N ILE A 177 8.58 17.55 18.22
CA ILE A 177 7.80 17.60 19.47
C ILE A 177 8.65 17.74 20.74
N GLY A 178 9.97 17.54 20.63
CA GLY A 178 10.89 17.55 21.76
C GLY A 178 11.37 18.93 22.18
N PRO A 179 12.31 19.00 23.14
CA PRO A 179 12.91 20.25 23.58
C PRO A 179 13.54 21.00 22.40
N GLY A 180 13.21 22.28 22.23
CA GLY A 180 13.67 23.08 21.10
C GLY A 180 12.78 23.01 19.85
N ALA A 181 11.64 22.29 19.88
CA ALA A 181 10.67 22.25 18.78
C ALA A 181 10.12 23.62 18.37
N GLN A 182 10.26 24.65 19.20
CA GLN A 182 9.90 26.04 18.84
C GLN A 182 10.89 26.68 17.85
N SER A 183 12.10 26.14 17.70
CA SER A 183 13.10 26.64 16.75
C SER A 183 12.76 26.21 15.33
N ALA A 184 12.72 27.17 14.41
CA ALA A 184 12.49 26.93 12.98
C ALA A 184 13.51 25.95 12.38
N THR A 185 14.75 25.96 12.85
CA THR A 185 15.82 25.05 12.42
C THR A 185 15.49 23.60 12.79
N PHE A 186 15.07 23.37 14.03
CA PHE A 186 14.68 22.04 14.52
C PHE A 186 13.44 21.51 13.78
N GLN A 187 12.44 22.37 13.55
CA GLN A 187 11.25 21.98 12.79
C GLN A 187 11.61 21.59 11.35
N THR A 188 12.42 22.41 10.68
CA THR A 188 12.82 22.16 9.29
C THR A 188 13.66 20.89 9.16
N ALA A 189 14.64 20.70 10.05
CA ALA A 189 15.43 19.47 10.10
C ALA A 189 14.55 18.25 10.37
N GLY A 190 13.66 18.32 11.36
CA GLY A 190 12.72 17.25 11.70
C GLY A 190 11.82 16.85 10.53
N MET A 191 11.27 17.83 9.81
CA MET A 191 10.48 17.56 8.59
C MET A 191 11.30 16.85 7.52
N TRP A 192 12.52 17.31 7.23
CA TRP A 192 13.38 16.65 6.23
C TRP A 192 13.75 15.22 6.62
N LEU A 193 14.04 14.96 7.89
CA LEU A 193 14.32 13.59 8.36
C LEU A 193 13.11 12.66 8.15
N ILE A 194 11.90 13.12 8.43
CA ILE A 194 10.67 12.35 8.20
C ILE A 194 10.42 12.16 6.69
N VAL A 195 10.69 13.17 5.86
CA VAL A 195 10.59 13.04 4.40
C VAL A 195 11.57 11.97 3.92
N ILE A 196 12.85 12.05 4.28
CA ILE A 196 13.86 11.04 3.90
C ILE A 196 13.46 9.66 4.41
N ALA A 197 12.97 9.55 5.65
CA ALA A 197 12.44 8.30 6.20
C ALA A 197 11.34 7.70 5.30
N ALA A 198 10.39 8.53 4.85
CA ALA A 198 9.32 8.10 3.95
C ALA A 198 9.85 7.71 2.57
N LEU A 199 10.81 8.46 2.00
CA LEU A 199 11.44 8.15 0.71
C LEU A 199 12.14 6.78 0.76
N VAL A 200 12.91 6.50 1.83
CA VAL A 200 13.58 5.21 2.05
C VAL A 200 12.55 4.08 2.17
N ARG A 201 11.51 4.26 3.01
CA ARG A 201 10.46 3.24 3.21
C ARG A 201 9.65 2.96 1.93
N LYS A 202 9.52 3.93 1.03
CA LYS A 202 8.79 3.74 -0.23
C LYS A 202 9.65 3.26 -1.38
N GLY A 203 10.96 3.32 -1.24
CA GLY A 203 11.91 3.02 -2.31
C GLY A 203 11.91 4.08 -3.40
N ILE A 204 11.88 5.35 -3.02
CA ILE A 204 12.07 6.48 -3.95
C ILE A 204 13.57 6.65 -4.21
N VAL A 205 13.96 6.91 -5.46
CA VAL A 205 15.37 7.09 -5.86
C VAL A 205 16.02 8.19 -5.00
N PRO A 206 17.22 7.97 -4.45
CA PRO A 206 18.14 6.84 -4.67
C PRO A 206 18.00 5.66 -3.68
N PHE A 207 16.98 5.64 -2.82
CA PHE A 207 16.82 4.67 -1.74
C PHE A 207 16.01 3.42 -2.13
N HIS A 208 15.95 3.09 -3.42
CA HIS A 208 15.04 2.07 -3.97
C HIS A 208 15.57 0.65 -3.94
N ALA A 209 16.87 0.42 -3.79
CA ALA A 209 17.52 -0.86 -4.05
C ALA A 209 16.94 -2.05 -3.25
N TRP A 210 16.41 -1.82 -2.04
CA TRP A 210 15.83 -2.89 -1.22
C TRP A 210 14.53 -3.48 -1.79
N VAL A 211 13.76 -2.68 -2.57
CA VAL A 211 12.45 -3.07 -3.09
C VAL A 211 12.57 -4.19 -4.13
N PRO A 212 13.25 -4.02 -5.29
CA PRO A 212 13.35 -5.09 -6.28
C PRO A 212 14.07 -6.33 -5.71
N GLU A 213 15.01 -6.14 -4.78
CA GLU A 213 15.74 -7.23 -4.15
C GLU A 213 14.85 -8.11 -3.27
N VAL A 214 14.03 -7.51 -2.40
CA VAL A 214 13.14 -8.30 -1.51
C VAL A 214 11.98 -8.92 -2.29
N PHE A 215 11.52 -8.27 -3.35
CA PHE A 215 10.49 -8.84 -4.22
C PHE A 215 11.03 -10.04 -4.98
N ASP A 216 12.23 -9.94 -5.54
CA ASP A 216 12.82 -11.01 -6.33
C ASP A 216 13.29 -12.17 -5.47
N HIS A 217 14.21 -11.94 -4.53
CA HIS A 217 14.87 -13.02 -3.79
C HIS A 217 14.25 -13.30 -2.41
N GLY A 218 13.40 -12.41 -1.91
CA GLY A 218 12.74 -12.56 -0.62
C GLY A 218 11.43 -13.37 -0.69
N ARG A 219 10.64 -13.25 0.38
CA ARG A 219 9.29 -13.80 0.44
C ARG A 219 8.29 -12.80 -0.17
N LEU A 220 7.85 -13.07 -1.39
CA LEU A 220 6.96 -12.19 -2.15
C LEU A 220 5.63 -11.88 -1.43
N GLY A 221 4.96 -12.86 -0.82
CA GLY A 221 3.70 -12.65 -0.10
C GLY A 221 3.79 -11.59 1.02
N PRO A 222 4.72 -11.75 1.99
CA PRO A 222 5.03 -10.74 2.98
C PRO A 222 5.46 -9.38 2.40
N ALA A 223 6.27 -9.37 1.34
CA ALA A 223 6.68 -8.12 0.68
C ALA A 223 5.49 -7.35 0.13
N ILE A 224 4.54 -8.03 -0.53
CA ILE A 224 3.30 -7.43 -1.01
C ILE A 224 2.48 -6.86 0.16
N LEU A 225 2.29 -7.62 1.25
CA LEU A 225 1.47 -7.18 2.39
C LEU A 225 2.09 -5.98 3.13
N PHE A 226 3.42 -5.90 3.20
CA PHE A 226 4.13 -4.77 3.80
C PHE A 226 4.06 -3.51 2.91
N SER A 227 4.23 -3.68 1.61
CA SER A 227 4.37 -2.58 0.65
C SER A 227 3.04 -2.00 0.17
N ALA A 228 2.02 -2.83 -0.07
CA ALA A 228 0.75 -2.41 -0.66
C ALA A 228 -0.03 -1.36 0.15
N PRO A 229 -0.01 -1.35 1.51
CA PRO A 229 -0.63 -0.27 2.28
C PRO A 229 0.03 1.09 2.07
N GLN A 230 1.29 1.13 1.62
CA GLN A 230 2.09 2.34 1.41
C GLN A 230 2.17 3.27 2.65
N LEU A 231 2.43 2.72 3.84
CA LEU A 231 2.49 3.50 5.09
C LEU A 231 3.44 4.71 5.04
N GLY A 232 4.48 4.69 4.20
CA GLY A 232 5.33 5.87 3.99
C GLY A 232 4.57 7.10 3.46
N ALA A 233 3.59 6.90 2.57
CA ALA A 233 2.75 8.00 2.07
C ALA A 233 1.85 8.54 3.18
N TYR A 234 1.33 7.67 4.04
CA TYR A 234 0.52 8.07 5.19
C TYR A 234 1.31 8.96 6.16
N LEU A 235 2.54 8.54 6.48
CA LEU A 235 3.44 9.34 7.32
C LEU A 235 3.69 10.73 6.73
N THR A 236 3.95 10.83 5.42
CA THR A 236 4.10 12.12 4.73
C THR A 236 2.81 12.94 4.77
N LEU A 237 1.66 12.32 4.49
CA LEU A 237 0.37 13.01 4.45
C LEU A 237 -0.05 13.57 5.82
N VAL A 238 0.19 12.83 6.90
CA VAL A 238 -0.26 13.24 8.24
C VAL A 238 0.76 14.14 8.95
N LEU A 239 2.05 13.82 8.85
CA LEU A 239 3.08 14.52 9.61
C LEU A 239 3.65 15.73 8.87
N ILE A 240 3.74 15.65 7.52
CA ILE A 240 4.49 16.61 6.70
C ILE A 240 3.59 17.56 5.93
N VAL A 241 2.64 17.04 5.15
CA VAL A 241 1.77 17.87 4.29
C VAL A 241 1.14 19.09 5.00
N PRO A 242 0.64 18.98 6.25
CA PRO A 242 0.03 20.13 6.93
C PRO A 242 1.01 21.23 7.37
N ARG A 243 2.33 20.99 7.31
CA ARG A 243 3.39 21.87 7.83
C ARG A 243 4.46 22.20 6.78
N ALA A 244 4.53 21.43 5.71
CA ALA A 244 5.57 21.55 4.69
C ALA A 244 5.44 22.85 3.89
N SER A 245 6.58 23.45 3.54
CA SER A 245 6.61 24.53 2.57
C SER A 245 6.20 24.02 1.16
N PRO A 246 5.69 24.89 0.27
CA PRO A 246 5.42 24.51 -1.11
C PRO A 246 6.65 23.93 -1.82
N GLY A 247 7.85 24.48 -1.56
CA GLY A 247 9.10 23.99 -2.14
C GLY A 247 9.45 22.56 -1.71
N MET A 248 9.20 22.20 -0.44
CA MET A 248 9.43 20.84 0.06
C MET A 248 8.52 19.82 -0.64
N LEU A 249 7.21 20.11 -0.76
CA LEU A 249 6.28 19.22 -1.45
C LEU A 249 6.62 19.07 -2.93
N ARG A 250 6.95 20.18 -3.60
CA ARG A 250 7.39 20.16 -5.00
C ARG A 250 8.63 19.28 -5.19
N MET A 251 9.60 19.33 -4.28
CA MET A 251 10.80 18.48 -4.37
C MET A 251 10.47 17.00 -4.20
N ILE A 252 9.56 16.66 -3.27
CA ILE A 252 9.06 15.28 -3.11
C ILE A 252 8.39 14.82 -4.40
N ALA A 253 7.55 15.65 -5.01
CA ALA A 253 6.85 15.33 -6.25
C ALA A 253 7.81 15.11 -7.42
N ILE A 254 8.84 15.95 -7.58
CA ILE A 254 9.85 15.79 -8.64
C ILE A 254 10.60 14.47 -8.48
N LEU A 255 11.10 14.15 -7.27
CA LEU A 255 11.80 12.90 -7.00
C LEU A 255 10.89 11.68 -7.22
N ALA A 256 9.62 11.81 -6.83
CA ALA A 256 8.62 10.77 -7.00
C ALA A 256 8.30 10.53 -8.48
N LEU A 257 8.10 11.57 -9.29
CA LEU A 257 7.84 11.42 -10.73
C LEU A 257 9.06 10.86 -11.48
N ALA A 258 10.27 11.31 -11.15
CA ALA A 258 11.50 10.73 -11.69
C ALA A 258 11.60 9.23 -11.35
N THR A 259 11.28 8.86 -10.10
CA THR A 259 11.21 7.46 -9.66
C THR A 259 10.11 6.69 -10.38
N ALA A 260 8.96 7.31 -10.66
CA ALA A 260 7.84 6.68 -11.34
C ALA A 260 8.23 6.25 -12.77
N VAL A 261 8.85 7.15 -13.53
CA VAL A 261 9.36 6.87 -14.88
C VAL A 261 10.48 5.84 -14.84
N TYR A 262 11.47 6.03 -13.95
CA TYR A 262 12.61 5.13 -13.82
C TYR A 262 12.20 3.71 -13.42
N GLY A 263 11.27 3.56 -12.45
CA GLY A 263 10.73 2.27 -12.04
C GLY A 263 9.97 1.57 -13.17
N ALA A 264 9.13 2.30 -13.90
CA ALA A 264 8.39 1.73 -15.02
C ALA A 264 9.32 1.27 -16.16
N ALA A 265 10.33 2.08 -16.51
CA ALA A 265 11.35 1.73 -17.50
C ALA A 265 12.12 0.47 -17.09
N LEU A 266 12.53 0.37 -15.82
CA LEU A 266 13.24 -0.81 -15.34
C LEU A 266 12.34 -2.05 -15.29
N ALA A 267 11.07 -1.92 -14.92
CA ALA A 267 10.12 -3.04 -14.95
C ALA A 267 10.04 -3.67 -16.35
N LEU A 268 10.05 -2.85 -17.40
CA LEU A 268 9.95 -3.29 -18.79
C LEU A 268 11.11 -4.21 -19.22
N VAL A 269 12.31 -4.03 -18.68
CA VAL A 269 13.51 -4.77 -19.10
C VAL A 269 13.88 -5.93 -18.16
N GLN A 270 13.11 -6.19 -17.11
CA GLN A 270 13.42 -7.28 -16.18
C GLN A 270 13.21 -8.67 -16.80
N THR A 271 14.06 -9.62 -16.45
CA THR A 271 13.88 -11.04 -16.82
C THR A 271 13.07 -11.80 -15.78
N SER A 272 13.21 -11.50 -14.48
CA SER A 272 12.40 -12.11 -13.41
C SER A 272 11.03 -11.44 -13.29
N ALA A 273 9.95 -12.24 -13.28
CA ALA A 273 8.59 -11.74 -13.06
C ALA A 273 8.42 -11.08 -11.68
N ARG A 274 9.10 -11.62 -10.64
CA ARG A 274 9.07 -11.01 -9.31
C ARG A 274 9.79 -9.68 -9.27
N ARG A 275 10.96 -9.60 -9.93
CA ARG A 275 11.74 -8.37 -10.00
C ARG A 275 10.99 -7.29 -10.77
N ALA A 276 10.32 -7.67 -11.87
CA ALA A 276 9.40 -6.80 -12.59
C ALA A 276 8.30 -6.25 -11.67
N CYS A 277 7.67 -7.11 -10.84
CA CYS A 277 6.71 -6.66 -9.83
C CYS A 277 7.32 -5.64 -8.85
N GLY A 278 8.55 -5.84 -8.39
CA GLY A 278 9.23 -4.89 -7.49
C GLY A 278 9.36 -3.49 -8.12
N TYR A 279 9.74 -3.41 -9.40
CA TYR A 279 9.83 -2.15 -10.12
C TYR A 279 8.48 -1.53 -10.50
N LEU A 280 7.47 -2.36 -10.82
CA LEU A 280 6.09 -1.90 -10.99
C LEU A 280 5.55 -1.28 -9.70
N PHE A 281 5.74 -1.93 -8.55
CA PHE A 281 5.40 -1.35 -7.25
C PHE A 281 6.09 -0.02 -7.03
N MET A 282 7.40 0.04 -7.29
CA MET A 282 8.19 1.26 -7.13
C MET A 282 7.60 2.42 -7.95
N SER A 283 7.23 2.16 -9.20
CA SER A 283 6.62 3.17 -10.07
C SER A 283 5.28 3.68 -9.52
N GLN A 284 4.38 2.75 -9.20
CA GLN A 284 3.03 3.07 -8.70
C GLN A 284 3.05 3.74 -7.32
N SER A 285 3.93 3.26 -6.43
CA SER A 285 4.20 3.84 -5.12
C SER A 285 4.72 5.28 -5.24
N ALA A 286 5.51 5.58 -6.27
CA ALA A 286 6.00 6.91 -6.53
C ALA A 286 4.92 7.84 -7.10
N LEU A 287 4.03 7.37 -7.98
CA LEU A 287 2.87 8.16 -8.42
C LEU A 287 2.00 8.62 -7.25
N VAL A 288 1.80 7.76 -6.23
CA VAL A 288 1.11 8.15 -5.00
C VAL A 288 1.83 9.28 -4.27
N MET A 289 3.16 9.24 -4.19
CA MET A 289 3.93 10.31 -3.55
C MET A 289 3.87 11.62 -4.34
N ALA A 290 3.86 11.55 -5.66
CA ALA A 290 3.71 12.72 -6.52
C ALA A 290 2.35 13.41 -6.27
N GLY A 291 1.29 12.62 -6.12
CA GLY A 291 -0.04 13.13 -5.78
C GLY A 291 -0.19 13.65 -4.35
N LEU A 292 0.82 13.52 -3.48
CA LEU A 292 0.80 14.22 -2.19
C LEU A 292 1.21 15.70 -2.33
N ASP A 293 1.54 16.17 -3.53
CA ASP A 293 1.68 17.61 -3.75
C ASP A 293 0.34 18.30 -3.57
N CYS A 294 0.28 19.17 -2.57
CA CYS A 294 -0.94 19.83 -2.10
C CYS A 294 -1.10 21.23 -2.72
N THR A 295 -0.52 21.44 -3.90
CA THR A 295 -0.69 22.66 -4.68
C THR A 295 -2.04 22.69 -5.41
N SER A 296 -2.65 21.51 -5.63
CA SER A 296 -3.96 21.35 -6.24
C SER A 296 -4.82 20.35 -5.45
N VAL A 297 -6.10 20.69 -5.23
CA VAL A 297 -7.08 19.77 -4.61
C VAL A 297 -7.27 18.53 -5.48
N SER A 298 -7.31 18.72 -6.82
CA SER A 298 -7.46 17.66 -7.80
C SER A 298 -6.26 16.71 -7.77
N ALA A 299 -5.03 17.25 -7.71
CA ALA A 299 -3.82 16.42 -7.62
C ALA A 299 -3.82 15.56 -6.34
N LEU A 300 -4.21 16.15 -5.20
CA LEU A 300 -4.31 15.41 -3.93
C LEU A 300 -5.40 14.34 -3.96
N ALA A 301 -6.59 14.67 -4.49
CA ALA A 301 -7.68 13.69 -4.64
C ALA A 301 -7.28 12.56 -5.59
N GLY A 302 -6.65 12.88 -6.72
CA GLY A 302 -6.07 11.94 -7.67
C GLY A 302 -5.02 11.04 -7.02
N GLY A 303 -4.07 11.60 -6.28
CA GLY A 303 -3.06 10.86 -5.53
C GLY A 303 -3.64 9.84 -4.55
N LEU A 304 -4.70 10.22 -3.82
CA LEU A 304 -5.40 9.31 -2.91
C LEU A 304 -6.16 8.21 -3.65
N LEU A 305 -6.72 8.47 -4.84
CA LEU A 305 -7.36 7.45 -5.68
C LEU A 305 -6.33 6.50 -6.30
N VAL A 306 -5.21 7.04 -6.79
CA VAL A 306 -4.07 6.26 -7.27
C VAL A 306 -3.56 5.36 -6.15
N TRP A 307 -3.51 5.81 -4.90
CA TRP A 307 -3.12 4.97 -3.77
C TRP A 307 -4.02 3.74 -3.63
N LEU A 308 -5.34 3.95 -3.60
CA LEU A 308 -6.29 2.86 -3.45
C LEU A 308 -6.21 1.89 -4.63
N SER A 309 -6.20 2.42 -5.86
CA SER A 309 -6.10 1.60 -7.07
C SER A 309 -4.77 0.86 -7.11
N ALA A 310 -3.64 1.56 -7.06
CA ALA A 310 -2.31 0.99 -7.12
C ALA A 310 -2.11 -0.05 -6.01
N GLY A 311 -2.51 0.22 -4.77
CA GLY A 311 -2.34 -0.72 -3.66
C GLY A 311 -3.09 -2.03 -3.90
N LEU A 312 -4.35 -1.97 -4.34
CA LEU A 312 -5.18 -3.14 -4.59
C LEU A 312 -4.81 -3.86 -5.88
N ALA A 313 -4.68 -3.12 -6.98
CA ALA A 313 -4.34 -3.65 -8.30
C ALA A 313 -2.94 -4.27 -8.32
N PHE A 314 -1.94 -3.59 -7.75
CA PHE A 314 -0.59 -4.14 -7.64
C PHE A 314 -0.57 -5.40 -6.78
N ALA A 315 -1.23 -5.37 -5.62
CA ALA A 315 -1.29 -6.54 -4.75
C ALA A 315 -1.97 -7.71 -5.47
N GLY A 316 -3.06 -7.48 -6.19
CA GLY A 316 -3.74 -8.49 -7.01
C GLY A 316 -2.83 -9.08 -8.09
N LEU A 317 -2.18 -8.21 -8.88
CA LEU A 317 -1.26 -8.61 -9.94
C LEU A 317 -0.07 -9.43 -9.41
N ALA A 318 0.60 -8.94 -8.37
CA ALA A 318 1.75 -9.62 -7.78
C ALA A 318 1.34 -10.95 -7.10
N ARG A 319 0.10 -11.06 -6.61
CA ARG A 319 -0.46 -12.34 -6.14
C ARG A 319 -0.81 -13.29 -7.26
N CYS A 320 -1.19 -12.82 -8.44
CA CYS A 320 -1.32 -13.68 -9.61
C CYS A 320 0.02 -14.32 -9.97
N VAL A 321 1.12 -13.54 -9.94
CA VAL A 321 2.49 -14.07 -10.11
C VAL A 321 2.81 -15.10 -9.03
N LEU A 322 2.54 -14.81 -7.76
CA LEU A 322 2.78 -15.74 -6.65
C LEU A 322 2.03 -17.08 -6.81
N VAL A 323 0.77 -17.05 -7.26
CA VAL A 323 -0.05 -18.26 -7.49
C VAL A 323 0.50 -19.06 -8.66
N LEU A 324 0.87 -18.39 -9.76
CA LEU A 324 1.45 -19.05 -10.92
C LEU A 324 2.79 -19.70 -10.57
N GLU A 325 3.64 -19.02 -9.81
CA GLU A 325 4.92 -19.58 -9.35
C GLU A 325 4.76 -20.78 -8.43
N ALA A 326 3.75 -20.77 -7.55
CA ALA A 326 3.48 -21.91 -6.68
C ALA A 326 3.11 -23.19 -7.45
N ARG A 327 2.82 -23.06 -8.75
CA ARG A 327 2.46 -24.16 -9.65
C ARG A 327 3.51 -24.49 -10.68
N ARG A 328 4.31 -23.51 -11.10
CA ARG A 328 5.31 -23.64 -12.19
C ARG A 328 6.75 -23.47 -11.74
N GLY A 329 6.99 -23.05 -10.51
CA GLY A 329 8.31 -22.61 -10.06
C GLY A 329 8.60 -21.16 -10.50
N ARG A 330 9.88 -20.81 -10.62
CA ARG A 330 10.29 -19.45 -11.00
C ARG A 330 9.88 -19.10 -12.42
N LEU A 331 9.42 -17.87 -12.61
CA LEU A 331 8.94 -17.36 -13.89
C LEU A 331 9.96 -16.41 -14.51
N ASP A 332 10.53 -16.85 -15.63
CA ASP A 332 11.37 -16.04 -16.52
C ASP A 332 10.51 -15.40 -17.60
N LEU A 333 10.68 -14.09 -17.82
CA LEU A 333 9.98 -13.29 -18.81
C LEU A 333 10.65 -13.30 -20.19
N THR A 334 11.78 -13.99 -20.34
CA THR A 334 12.45 -14.24 -21.64
C THR A 334 11.86 -15.44 -22.38
N THR A 335 11.06 -16.27 -21.70
CA THR A 335 10.38 -17.44 -22.27
C THR A 335 8.86 -17.35 -22.10
N TYR A 336 8.13 -18.19 -22.86
CA TYR A 336 6.67 -18.27 -22.77
C TYR A 336 6.22 -19.42 -21.85
N HIS A 337 5.22 -19.14 -21.01
CA HIS A 337 4.70 -20.10 -20.02
C HIS A 337 3.33 -20.69 -20.38
N GLY A 338 2.60 -20.11 -21.34
CA GLY A 338 1.35 -20.65 -21.87
C GLY A 338 0.27 -20.92 -20.80
N GLY A 339 0.12 -20.01 -19.83
CA GLY A 339 -0.78 -20.20 -18.68
C GLY A 339 -2.28 -20.05 -18.98
N TYR A 340 -2.67 -19.44 -20.10
CA TYR A 340 -4.06 -19.02 -20.35
C TYR A 340 -5.05 -20.20 -20.39
N GLU A 341 -4.78 -21.24 -21.18
CA GLU A 341 -5.71 -22.36 -21.37
C GLU A 341 -6.02 -23.10 -20.06
N ARG A 342 -5.06 -23.14 -19.13
CA ARG A 342 -5.17 -23.90 -17.88
C ARG A 342 -5.60 -23.05 -16.69
N MET A 343 -5.43 -21.73 -16.76
CA MET A 343 -5.65 -20.78 -15.67
C MET A 343 -6.28 -19.47 -16.18
N SER A 344 -7.32 -19.58 -17.03
CA SER A 344 -7.96 -18.43 -17.70
C SER A 344 -8.44 -17.34 -16.73
N VAL A 345 -9.07 -17.72 -15.61
CA VAL A 345 -9.50 -16.78 -14.56
C VAL A 345 -8.31 -16.01 -13.99
N LEU A 346 -7.16 -16.67 -13.79
CA LEU A 346 -5.94 -16.01 -13.31
C LEU A 346 -5.38 -15.04 -14.36
N ALA A 347 -5.38 -15.45 -15.64
CA ALA A 347 -4.90 -14.62 -16.73
C ALA A 347 -5.75 -13.34 -16.91
N VAL A 348 -7.07 -13.48 -16.93
CA VAL A 348 -8.01 -12.36 -17.00
C VAL A 348 -7.87 -11.46 -15.79
N SER A 349 -7.74 -12.02 -14.59
CA SER A 349 -7.52 -11.25 -13.37
C SER A 349 -6.19 -10.49 -13.42
N PHE A 350 -5.10 -11.14 -13.81
CA PHE A 350 -3.80 -10.48 -13.96
C PHE A 350 -3.88 -9.30 -14.92
N LEU A 351 -4.51 -9.49 -16.09
CA LEU A 351 -4.64 -8.43 -17.09
C LEU A 351 -5.50 -7.28 -16.56
N ALA A 352 -6.66 -7.57 -15.96
CA ALA A 352 -7.54 -6.55 -15.41
C ALA A 352 -6.86 -5.73 -14.28
N MET A 353 -6.15 -6.39 -13.36
CA MET A 353 -5.34 -5.71 -12.34
C MET A 353 -4.21 -4.90 -12.97
N GLY A 354 -3.55 -5.46 -13.98
CA GLY A 354 -2.49 -4.79 -14.72
C GLY A 354 -2.99 -3.51 -15.37
N LEU A 355 -4.10 -3.57 -16.09
CA LEU A 355 -4.76 -2.42 -16.69
C LEU A 355 -5.19 -1.38 -15.64
N ALA A 356 -5.62 -1.82 -14.45
CA ALA A 356 -5.92 -0.92 -13.34
C ALA A 356 -4.67 -0.23 -12.76
N CYS A 357 -3.51 -0.90 -12.71
CA CYS A 357 -2.23 -0.27 -12.36
C CYS A 357 -1.78 0.77 -13.39
N THR A 358 -2.06 0.53 -14.68
CA THR A 358 -1.59 1.39 -15.77
C THR A 358 -2.48 2.61 -16.01
N GLY A 359 -3.60 2.69 -15.27
CA GLY A 359 -4.62 3.71 -15.49
C GLY A 359 -5.38 3.55 -16.80
N PHE A 360 -5.73 2.32 -17.17
CA PHE A 360 -6.53 2.08 -18.38
C PHE A 360 -8.00 2.55 -18.17
N PRO A 361 -8.63 3.21 -19.17
CA PRO A 361 -10.02 3.67 -19.07
C PRO A 361 -10.99 2.60 -18.60
N GLY A 362 -11.94 2.98 -17.74
CA GLY A 362 -12.88 2.04 -17.10
C GLY A 362 -12.35 1.36 -15.84
N THR A 363 -11.16 1.71 -15.38
CA THR A 363 -10.60 1.25 -14.09
C THR A 363 -10.46 2.40 -13.09
N LEU A 364 -10.48 2.09 -11.79
CA LEU A 364 -10.23 3.08 -10.74
C LEU A 364 -8.88 3.79 -10.90
N GLY A 365 -7.88 3.11 -11.47
CA GLY A 365 -6.57 3.69 -11.73
C GLY A 365 -6.61 4.85 -12.71
N PHE A 366 -7.44 4.75 -13.74
CA PHE A 366 -7.61 5.82 -14.72
C PHE A 366 -8.16 7.09 -14.06
N VAL A 367 -9.21 6.94 -13.26
CA VAL A 367 -9.84 8.07 -12.55
C VAL A 367 -8.83 8.79 -11.65
N GLY A 368 -8.00 8.03 -10.93
CA GLY A 368 -6.97 8.63 -10.07
C GLY A 368 -5.84 9.30 -10.85
N GLN A 369 -5.33 8.65 -11.91
CA GLN A 369 -4.22 9.18 -12.70
C GLN A 369 -4.63 10.38 -13.55
N GLU A 370 -5.86 10.41 -14.07
CA GLU A 370 -6.38 11.55 -14.82
C GLU A 370 -6.47 12.80 -13.94
N LEU A 371 -7.07 12.68 -12.75
CA LEU A 371 -7.10 13.78 -11.76
C LEU A 371 -5.70 14.22 -11.32
N LEU A 372 -4.77 13.26 -11.24
CA LEU A 372 -3.37 13.55 -10.92
C LEU A 372 -2.68 14.32 -12.07
N VAL A 373 -2.94 13.96 -13.33
CA VAL A 373 -2.42 14.68 -14.50
C VAL A 373 -3.03 16.08 -14.56
N ASP A 374 -4.35 16.20 -14.44
CA ASP A 374 -5.08 17.47 -14.45
C ASP A 374 -4.50 18.44 -13.41
N GLY A 375 -4.46 18.00 -12.15
CA GLY A 375 -3.90 18.82 -11.07
C GLY A 375 -2.39 19.08 -11.18
N ALA A 376 -1.63 18.22 -11.85
CA ALA A 376 -0.19 18.41 -12.07
C ALA A 376 0.11 19.38 -13.23
N VAL A 377 -0.69 19.38 -14.30
CA VAL A 377 -0.51 20.26 -15.47
C VAL A 377 -0.73 21.72 -15.08
N ASP A 378 -1.73 21.99 -14.25
CA ASP A 378 -2.01 23.34 -13.72
C ASP A 378 -0.82 23.93 -12.95
N ALA A 379 -0.08 23.08 -12.24
CA ALA A 379 1.09 23.51 -11.47
C ALA A 379 2.36 23.56 -12.35
N PHE A 380 2.63 22.48 -13.10
CA PHE A 380 3.81 22.31 -13.96
C PHE A 380 3.50 21.30 -15.09
N PRO A 381 3.34 21.74 -16.35
CA PRO A 381 3.02 20.83 -17.48
C PRO A 381 3.98 19.63 -17.64
N VAL A 382 5.26 19.82 -17.31
CA VAL A 382 6.28 18.76 -17.34
C VAL A 382 5.95 17.61 -16.36
N MET A 383 5.31 17.91 -15.23
CA MET A 383 4.92 16.89 -14.25
C MET A 383 3.79 16.00 -14.77
N GLY A 384 2.77 16.59 -15.40
CA GLY A 384 1.70 15.82 -16.05
C GLY A 384 2.23 14.87 -17.12
N PHE A 385 3.16 15.36 -17.96
CA PHE A 385 3.81 14.53 -18.98
C PHE A 385 4.58 13.34 -18.38
N ALA A 386 5.26 13.52 -17.24
CA ALA A 386 5.96 12.45 -16.54
C ALA A 386 5.01 11.35 -16.03
N VAL A 387 3.82 11.72 -15.54
CA VAL A 387 2.77 10.76 -15.12
C VAL A 387 2.32 9.91 -16.32
N VAL A 388 2.08 10.54 -17.48
CA VAL A 388 1.68 9.86 -18.71
C VAL A 388 2.76 8.88 -19.17
N ILE A 389 4.03 9.31 -19.21
CA ILE A 389 5.16 8.43 -19.57
C ILE A 389 5.26 7.24 -18.62
N ALA A 390 5.24 7.48 -17.30
CA ALA A 390 5.34 6.41 -16.31
C ALA A 390 4.21 5.37 -16.47
N SER A 391 3.00 5.84 -16.75
CA SER A 391 1.81 4.99 -16.95
C SER A 391 1.91 4.19 -18.26
N ALA A 392 2.37 4.81 -19.35
CA ALA A 392 2.61 4.13 -20.63
C ALA A 392 3.67 3.02 -20.51
N LEU A 393 4.80 3.31 -19.86
CA LEU A 393 5.86 2.33 -19.60
C LEU A 393 5.39 1.20 -18.68
N THR A 394 4.58 1.52 -17.66
CA THR A 394 3.92 0.50 -16.82
C THR A 394 3.04 -0.40 -17.68
N GLY A 395 2.30 0.17 -18.63
CA GLY A 395 1.45 -0.55 -19.59
C GLY A 395 2.24 -1.55 -20.42
N LEU A 396 3.34 -1.10 -21.01
CA LEU A 396 4.23 -1.96 -21.78
C LEU A 396 4.81 -3.10 -20.92
N ALA A 397 5.24 -2.81 -19.69
CA ALA A 397 5.78 -3.82 -18.78
C ALA A 397 4.71 -4.86 -18.38
N VAL A 398 3.50 -4.42 -18.05
CA VAL A 398 2.36 -5.30 -17.72
C VAL A 398 1.98 -6.19 -18.91
N LEU A 399 1.90 -5.62 -20.12
CA LEU A 399 1.58 -6.38 -21.33
C LEU A 399 2.67 -7.39 -21.67
N ARG A 400 3.95 -7.01 -21.56
CA ARG A 400 5.07 -7.94 -21.71
C ARG A 400 4.96 -9.10 -20.73
N MET A 401 4.70 -8.82 -19.44
CA MET A 401 4.47 -9.86 -18.45
C MET A 401 3.27 -10.73 -18.81
N TYR A 402 2.16 -10.16 -19.26
CA TYR A 402 0.97 -10.92 -19.64
C TYR A 402 1.28 -11.90 -20.79
N PHE A 403 1.94 -11.42 -21.84
CA PHE A 403 2.30 -12.25 -22.98
C PHE A 403 3.28 -13.36 -22.60
N SER A 404 4.33 -13.07 -21.83
CA SER A 404 5.29 -14.11 -21.38
C SER A 404 4.63 -15.14 -20.45
N LEU A 405 3.77 -14.71 -19.52
CA LEU A 405 3.21 -15.59 -18.48
C LEU A 405 2.01 -16.41 -18.96
N PHE A 406 1.13 -15.84 -19.79
CA PHE A 406 -0.15 -16.47 -20.13
C PHE A 406 -0.27 -16.88 -21.60
N CYS A 407 0.43 -16.20 -22.50
CA CYS A 407 0.40 -16.50 -23.93
C CYS A 407 1.59 -17.39 -24.35
N GLY A 408 1.61 -17.73 -25.64
CA GLY A 408 2.64 -18.57 -26.25
C GLY A 408 2.54 -20.05 -25.85
N ARG A 409 3.43 -20.87 -26.42
CA ARG A 409 3.56 -22.29 -26.06
C ARG A 409 4.59 -22.42 -24.95
N SER A 410 4.25 -23.17 -23.90
CA SER A 410 5.19 -23.47 -22.83
C SER A 410 6.31 -24.38 -23.34
N GLU A 411 7.56 -23.97 -23.15
CA GLU A 411 8.74 -24.78 -23.49
C GLU A 411 8.91 -25.97 -22.53
N ALA A 412 8.39 -25.86 -21.31
CA ALA A 412 8.41 -26.93 -20.34
C ALA A 412 7.43 -28.05 -20.74
N LYS A 413 7.90 -29.31 -20.75
CA LYS A 413 7.03 -30.48 -20.91
C LYS A 413 5.89 -30.36 -19.90
N ALA A 414 4.67 -30.28 -20.41
CA ALA A 414 3.49 -30.15 -19.58
C ALA A 414 3.37 -31.41 -18.71
N ASP A 415 3.67 -31.28 -17.43
CA ASP A 415 3.43 -32.36 -16.49
C ASP A 415 1.90 -32.55 -16.38
N SER A 416 1.40 -33.62 -17.01
CA SER A 416 -0.04 -33.86 -17.17
C SER A 416 -0.75 -34.13 -15.84
N GLY A 417 0.00 -34.40 -14.77
CA GLY A 417 -0.50 -34.61 -13.41
C GLY A 417 -0.64 -33.35 -12.54
N LEU A 418 -0.09 -32.19 -12.93
CA LEU A 418 -0.17 -30.98 -12.11
C LEU A 418 -1.54 -30.30 -12.25
N ARG A 419 -2.31 -30.28 -11.15
CA ARG A 419 -3.55 -29.49 -11.06
C ARG A 419 -3.21 -28.00 -11.08
N LEU A 420 -3.31 -27.40 -12.27
CA LEU A 420 -2.99 -25.99 -12.48
C LEU A 420 -4.14 -25.03 -12.13
N GLY A 421 -5.37 -25.53 -12.01
CA GLY A 421 -6.55 -24.70 -11.72
C GLY A 421 -6.47 -23.92 -10.40
N LEU A 422 -7.24 -22.82 -10.36
CA LEU A 422 -7.48 -22.05 -9.14
C LEU A 422 -8.44 -22.79 -8.23
N THR A 423 -8.22 -22.66 -6.92
CA THR A 423 -9.25 -23.02 -5.94
C THR A 423 -10.42 -22.04 -6.02
N PRO A 424 -11.65 -22.44 -5.67
CA PRO A 424 -12.80 -21.52 -5.67
C PRO A 424 -12.55 -20.27 -4.83
N ARG A 425 -11.85 -20.40 -3.70
CA ARG A 425 -11.45 -19.29 -2.84
C ARG A 425 -10.55 -18.28 -3.56
N GLU A 426 -9.54 -18.75 -4.28
CA GLU A 426 -8.65 -17.88 -5.07
C GLU A 426 -9.43 -17.18 -6.19
N ALA A 427 -10.25 -17.93 -6.93
CA ALA A 427 -11.05 -17.41 -8.04
C ALA A 427 -12.00 -16.30 -7.58
N TRP A 428 -12.82 -16.54 -6.54
CA TRP A 428 -13.75 -15.54 -6.03
C TRP A 428 -13.06 -14.30 -5.46
N THR A 429 -11.88 -14.46 -4.86
CA THR A 429 -11.11 -13.32 -4.35
C THR A 429 -10.60 -12.42 -5.48
N PHE A 430 -10.06 -13.01 -6.54
CA PHE A 430 -9.61 -12.25 -7.70
C PHE A 430 -10.79 -11.60 -8.45
N VAL A 431 -11.87 -12.34 -8.69
CA VAL A 431 -13.08 -11.81 -9.33
C VAL A 431 -13.65 -10.64 -8.53
N GLY A 432 -13.80 -10.78 -7.21
CA GLY A 432 -14.28 -9.69 -6.35
C GLY A 432 -13.39 -8.44 -6.41
N LEU A 433 -12.06 -8.62 -6.48
CA LEU A 433 -11.12 -7.51 -6.62
C LEU A 433 -11.23 -6.84 -8.01
N VAL A 434 -11.42 -7.61 -9.09
CA VAL A 434 -11.63 -7.06 -10.44
C VAL A 434 -12.92 -6.24 -10.47
N VAL A 435 -14.01 -6.81 -9.93
CA VAL A 435 -15.31 -6.14 -9.84
C VAL A 435 -15.20 -4.85 -9.04
N ALA A 436 -14.43 -4.82 -7.94
CA ALA A 436 -14.21 -3.59 -7.19
C ALA A 436 -13.46 -2.54 -8.03
N LEU A 437 -12.33 -2.89 -8.65
CA LEU A 437 -11.51 -1.93 -9.39
C LEU A 437 -12.17 -1.41 -10.68
N VAL A 438 -12.91 -2.26 -11.39
CA VAL A 438 -13.66 -1.88 -12.59
C VAL A 438 -14.96 -1.18 -12.22
N GLY A 439 -15.66 -1.68 -11.20
CA GLY A 439 -16.91 -1.08 -10.72
C GLY A 439 -16.71 0.36 -10.22
N PHE A 440 -15.68 0.61 -9.41
CA PHE A 440 -15.30 1.97 -9.02
C PHE A 440 -14.63 2.77 -10.14
N GLY A 441 -14.22 2.13 -11.25
CA GLY A 441 -13.78 2.83 -12.46
C GLY A 441 -14.94 3.34 -13.31
N ILE A 442 -16.01 2.54 -13.44
CA ILE A 442 -17.22 2.87 -14.21
C ILE A 442 -18.12 3.85 -13.44
N ALA A 443 -18.27 3.64 -12.12
CA ALA A 443 -19.10 4.47 -11.24
C ALA A 443 -18.28 5.07 -10.09
N PRO A 444 -17.36 6.02 -10.36
CA PRO A 444 -16.40 6.51 -9.38
C PRO A 444 -16.95 7.53 -8.37
N ARG A 445 -18.14 8.09 -8.62
CA ARG A 445 -18.66 9.29 -7.94
C ARG A 445 -18.51 9.25 -6.42
N THR A 446 -19.00 8.20 -5.77
CA THR A 446 -18.99 8.09 -4.30
C THR A 446 -17.59 8.10 -3.71
N LEU A 447 -16.65 7.44 -4.40
CA LEU A 447 -15.27 7.34 -3.96
C LEU A 447 -14.49 8.63 -4.24
N VAL A 448 -14.72 9.24 -5.41
CA VAL A 448 -14.13 10.53 -5.82
C VAL A 448 -14.57 11.65 -4.89
N ASP A 449 -15.88 11.79 -4.63
CA ASP A 449 -16.43 12.82 -3.73
C ASP A 449 -15.81 12.71 -2.32
N SER A 450 -15.65 11.47 -1.82
CA SER A 450 -15.00 11.22 -0.54
C SER A 450 -13.52 11.61 -0.52
N ARG A 451 -12.81 11.50 -1.65
CA ARG A 451 -11.40 11.89 -1.78
C ARG A 451 -11.25 13.39 -1.90
N PHE A 452 -12.12 14.06 -2.66
CA PHE A 452 -12.18 15.53 -2.68
C PHE A 452 -12.49 16.11 -1.30
N ALA A 453 -13.44 15.52 -0.55
CA ALA A 453 -13.73 15.94 0.82
C ALA A 453 -12.49 15.85 1.73
N ALA A 454 -11.79 14.70 1.71
CA ALA A 454 -10.57 14.51 2.49
C ALA A 454 -9.45 15.49 2.06
N SER A 455 -9.26 15.69 0.75
CA SER A 455 -8.27 16.65 0.22
C SER A 455 -8.55 18.08 0.69
N ASN A 456 -9.81 18.50 0.65
CA ASN A 456 -10.22 19.83 1.12
C ASN A 456 -9.98 20.01 2.61
N ASP A 457 -10.27 18.99 3.43
CA ASP A 457 -10.00 19.03 4.88
C ASP A 457 -8.50 19.19 5.16
N ILE A 458 -7.65 18.46 4.44
CA ILE A 458 -6.19 18.53 4.57
C ILE A 458 -5.66 19.91 4.17
N LEU A 459 -6.16 20.46 3.06
CA LEU A 459 -5.73 21.78 2.57
C LEU A 459 -6.19 22.91 3.50
N ARG A 460 -7.41 22.83 4.05
CA ARG A 460 -7.89 23.78 5.08
C ARG A 460 -6.99 23.74 6.32
N LEU A 461 -6.65 22.54 6.82
CA LEU A 461 -5.73 22.40 7.95
C LEU A 461 -4.37 23.04 7.69
N ARG A 462 -3.84 22.91 6.46
CA ARG A 462 -2.60 23.55 6.04
C ARG A 462 -2.72 25.07 6.04
N GLN A 463 -3.79 25.63 5.47
CA GLN A 463 -4.01 27.08 5.42
C GLN A 463 -4.09 27.69 6.83
N THR A 464 -4.87 27.08 7.73
CA THR A 464 -5.00 27.54 9.12
C THR A 464 -3.66 27.54 9.85
N ARG A 465 -2.83 26.50 9.64
CA ARG A 465 -1.51 26.41 10.26
C ARG A 465 -0.51 27.42 9.69
N MET A 466 -0.51 27.65 8.39
CA MET A 466 0.33 28.68 7.79
C MET A 466 -0.03 30.06 8.37
N VAL A 467 -1.31 30.44 8.40
CA VAL A 467 -1.75 31.73 8.97
C VAL A 467 -1.30 31.90 10.42
N SER A 468 -1.38 30.85 11.25
CA SER A 468 -0.93 30.91 12.65
C SER A 468 0.59 31.11 12.82
N GLN A 469 1.39 30.78 11.81
CA GLN A 469 2.84 31.02 11.79
C GLN A 469 3.21 32.44 11.38
N TRP A 470 2.34 33.18 10.68
CA TRP A 470 2.57 34.58 10.29
C TRP A 470 2.19 35.59 11.37
N ILE A 471 1.33 35.19 12.32
CA ILE A 471 0.84 36.04 13.42
C ILE A 471 1.77 35.97 14.65
N ARG A 472 2.72 35.02 14.68
CA ARG A 472 3.79 34.93 15.68
C ARG A 472 5.09 35.39 15.08
#